data_AF-A0A2M6WFJ7-F1
#
_entry.id   AF-A0A2M6WFJ7-F1
#
_cell.length_a   1.000
_cell.length_b   1.000
_cell.length_c   1.000
_cell.angle_alpha   90.00
_cell.angle_beta   90.00
_cell.angle_gamma   90.00
#
_symmetry.space_group_name_H-M   'P 1'
#
loop_
_entity.id
_entity.type
_entity.pdbx_description
1 polymer ?
#
loop_
_entity_poly.entity_id
_entity_poly.type
_entity_poly.pdbx_seq_one_letter_code
_entity_poly.pdbx_strand_id
1 'polypeptide(L)'
;MAAGTELGNGWAELNDPEEQRRRFDEQMKLRAAGDREAQRLDEDFIEALEYGMPPAAGFGLSERLFAVIMDKPIRETVLFPLMREGK
;
A
#
# COMPACT_ATOMS: atom_id res chain seq x y z
N MET A 1 -2.69 -12.48 -7.93
CA MET A 1 -3.83 -12.43 -8.88
C MET A 1 -4.70 -13.65 -8.69
N ALA A 2 -6.02 -13.46 -8.55
CA ALA A 2 -7.00 -14.55 -8.61
C ALA A 2 -8.33 -14.00 -9.15
N ALA A 3 -9.10 -14.82 -9.86
CA ALA A 3 -10.38 -14.42 -10.46
C ALA A 3 -10.31 -13.08 -11.25
N GLY A 4 -9.20 -12.82 -11.94
CA GLY A 4 -9.00 -11.60 -12.73
C GLY A 4 -8.72 -10.32 -11.93
N THR A 5 -8.52 -10.40 -10.60
CA THR A 5 -8.26 -9.24 -9.75
C THR A 5 -7.03 -9.44 -8.85
N GLU A 6 -6.48 -8.33 -8.36
CA GLU A 6 -5.41 -8.31 -7.38
C GLU A 6 -6.00 -8.51 -5.98
N LEU A 7 -5.66 -9.64 -5.35
CA LEU A 7 -6.11 -9.97 -3.99
C LEU A 7 -5.13 -9.55 -2.90
N GLY A 8 -3.90 -9.26 -3.24
CA GLY A 8 -2.88 -8.94 -2.27
C GLY A 8 -1.52 -8.76 -2.94
N ASN A 9 -0.61 -8.20 -2.17
CA ASN A 9 0.75 -7.94 -2.55
C ASN A 9 1.69 -8.35 -1.41
N GLY A 10 2.85 -8.90 -1.75
CA GLY A 10 3.85 -9.30 -0.77
C GLY A 10 5.23 -8.91 -1.27
N TRP A 11 6.11 -8.56 -0.33
CA TRP A 11 7.44 -8.03 -0.65
C TRP A 11 8.45 -8.43 0.43
N ALA A 12 9.71 -8.56 0.02
CA ALA A 12 10.81 -8.51 0.97
C ALA A 12 10.94 -7.05 1.42
N GLU A 13 10.89 -6.82 2.73
CA GLU A 13 10.97 -5.47 3.27
C GLU A 13 12.35 -4.87 2.95
N LEU A 14 12.34 -3.64 2.45
CA LEU A 14 13.58 -2.89 2.27
C LEU A 14 14.01 -2.36 3.63
N ASN A 15 15.06 -2.95 4.19
CA ASN A 15 15.61 -2.59 5.49
C ASN A 15 16.91 -1.78 5.40
N ASP A 16 17.35 -1.40 4.20
CA ASP A 16 18.49 -0.51 3.97
C ASP A 16 18.02 0.96 4.02
N PRO A 17 18.43 1.76 5.03
CA PRO A 17 17.98 3.14 5.18
C PRO A 17 18.45 4.06 4.06
N GLU A 18 19.65 3.85 3.50
CA GLU A 18 20.19 4.71 2.43
C GLU A 18 19.42 4.50 1.12
N GLU A 19 19.14 3.24 0.79
CA GLU A 19 18.34 2.90 -0.38
C GLU A 19 16.88 3.34 -0.20
N GLN A 20 16.31 3.23 0.99
CA GLN A 20 14.95 3.72 1.27
C GLN A 20 14.87 5.25 1.13
N ARG A 21 15.87 5.99 1.62
CA ARG A 21 15.99 7.43 1.41
C ARG A 21 16.07 7.79 -0.07
N ARG A 22 16.93 7.11 -0.83
CA ARG A 22 17.05 7.34 -2.29
C ARG A 22 15.71 7.17 -3.00
N ARG A 23 14.92 6.17 -2.62
CA ARG A 23 13.56 5.95 -3.16
C ARG A 23 12.59 7.05 -2.76
N PHE A 24 12.63 7.54 -1.52
CA PHE A 24 11.82 8.70 -1.14
C PHE A 24 12.19 9.95 -1.93
N ASP A 25 13.48 10.21 -2.17
CA ASP A 25 13.91 11.37 -2.97
C ASP A 25 13.41 11.27 -4.42
N GLU A 26 13.37 10.07 -4.99
CA GLU A 26 12.74 9.82 -6.30
C GLU A 26 11.22 10.05 -6.28
N GLN A 27 10.53 9.57 -5.24
CA GLN A 27 9.10 9.82 -5.05
C GLN A 27 8.80 11.30 -4.88
N MET A 28 9.65 12.06 -4.19
CA MET A 28 9.52 13.51 -4.04
C MET A 28 9.66 14.24 -5.39
N LYS A 29 10.53 13.76 -6.29
CA LYS A 29 10.62 14.28 -7.67
C LYS A 29 9.34 14.00 -8.47
N LEU A 30 8.79 12.79 -8.38
CA LEU A 30 7.51 12.45 -9.03
C LEU A 30 6.38 13.34 -8.50
N ARG A 31 6.37 13.57 -7.18
CA ARG A 31 5.40 14.46 -6.53
C ARG A 31 5.50 15.89 -7.03
N ALA A 32 6.72 16.42 -7.15
CA ALA A 32 6.96 17.75 -7.72
C ALA A 32 6.53 17.84 -9.20
N ALA A 33 6.60 16.74 -9.94
CA ALA A 33 6.11 16.62 -11.31
C ALA A 33 4.57 16.47 -11.41
N GLY A 34 3.85 16.43 -10.28
CA GLY A 34 2.39 16.44 -10.22
C GLY A 34 1.74 15.10 -9.85
N ASP A 35 2.53 14.05 -9.59
CA ASP A 35 2.00 12.79 -9.07
C ASP A 35 1.50 12.97 -7.62
N ARG A 36 0.19 12.92 -7.42
CA ARG A 36 -0.43 13.11 -6.11
C ARG A 36 -0.31 11.88 -5.21
N GLU A 37 -0.14 10.70 -5.81
CA GLU A 37 -0.07 9.40 -5.15
C GLU A 37 1.37 9.04 -4.75
N ALA A 38 2.37 9.66 -5.37
CA ALA A 38 3.77 9.50 -4.99
C ALA A 38 4.00 9.77 -3.49
N GLN A 39 4.81 8.90 -2.89
CA GLN A 39 5.06 8.89 -1.45
C GLN A 39 5.75 10.20 -1.00
N ARG A 40 5.52 10.58 0.26
CA ARG A 40 6.24 11.68 0.88
C ARG A 40 7.42 11.11 1.66
N LEU A 41 8.49 11.88 1.73
CA LEU A 41 9.61 11.58 2.61
C LEU A 41 9.14 11.58 4.07
N ASP A 42 9.47 10.49 4.77
CA ASP A 42 9.22 10.30 6.19
C ASP A 42 10.57 10.12 6.89
N GLU A 43 11.04 11.19 7.54
CA GLU A 43 12.34 11.21 8.23
C GLU A 43 12.36 10.25 9.42
N ASP A 44 11.27 10.20 10.18
CA ASP A 44 11.16 9.36 11.38
C ASP A 44 11.20 7.86 11.00
N PHE A 45 10.61 7.50 9.85
CA PHE A 45 10.71 6.14 9.32
C PHE A 45 12.14 5.77 8.86
N ILE A 46 12.87 6.70 8.24
CA ILE A 46 14.29 6.46 7.90
C ILE A 46 15.12 6.30 9.16
N GLU A 47 14.94 7.18 10.16
CA GLU A 47 15.64 7.08 11.44
C GLU A 47 15.36 5.71 12.10
N ALA A 48 14.11 5.24 12.07
CA ALA A 48 13.75 3.92 12.59
C ALA A 48 14.52 2.77 11.90
N LEU A 49 14.76 2.85 10.58
CA LEU A 49 15.56 1.85 9.84
C LEU A 49 17.04 1.88 10.25
N GLU A 50 17.59 3.07 10.55
CA GLU A 50 18.98 3.25 10.98
C GLU A 50 19.30 2.57 12.31
N TYR A 51 18.31 2.41 13.20
CA TYR A 51 18.46 1.60 14.42
C TYR A 51 18.60 0.09 14.15
N GLY A 52 18.37 -0.37 12.93
CA GLY A 52 18.62 -1.73 12.48
C GLY A 52 17.37 -2.60 12.41
N MET A 53 16.63 -2.48 11.30
CA MET A 53 15.53 -3.39 10.98
C MET A 53 16.08 -4.75 10.48
N PRO A 54 15.69 -5.89 11.11
CA PRO A 54 16.10 -7.21 10.62
C PRO A 54 15.44 -7.54 9.28
N PRO A 55 15.99 -8.48 8.49
CA PRO A 55 15.33 -8.97 7.28
C PRO A 55 13.92 -9.47 7.59
N ALA A 56 12.94 -8.95 6.86
CA ALA A 56 11.53 -9.24 7.06
C ALA A 56 10.80 -9.34 5.70
N ALA A 57 9.59 -9.86 5.74
CA ALA A 57 8.69 -9.89 4.59
C ALA A 57 7.31 -9.36 4.99
N GLY A 58 6.77 -8.49 4.16
CA GLY A 58 5.45 -7.90 4.29
C GLY A 58 4.44 -8.62 3.39
N PHE A 59 3.19 -8.66 3.84
CA PHE A 59 2.07 -9.16 3.04
C PHE A 59 0.80 -8.38 3.37
N GLY A 60 0.18 -7.81 2.33
CA GLY A 60 -1.14 -7.20 2.39
C GLY A 60 -2.17 -8.03 1.64
N LEU A 61 -3.33 -8.25 2.24
CA LEU A 61 -4.47 -8.95 1.63
C LEU A 61 -5.68 -8.03 1.57
N SER A 62 -6.30 -7.96 0.40
CA SER A 62 -7.48 -7.15 0.16
C SER A 62 -8.76 -7.88 0.59
N GLU A 63 -9.70 -7.10 1.08
CA GLU A 63 -11.11 -7.44 1.31
C GLU A 63 -11.82 -7.95 0.04
N ARG A 64 -11.26 -7.71 -1.15
CA ARG A 64 -11.67 -8.37 -2.41
C ARG A 64 -11.66 -9.88 -2.33
N LEU A 65 -10.92 -10.47 -1.38
CA LEU A 65 -11.00 -11.91 -1.10
C LEU A 65 -12.46 -12.35 -0.87
N PHE A 66 -13.23 -11.58 -0.10
CA PHE A 66 -14.63 -11.91 0.17
C PHE A 66 -15.50 -11.75 -1.08
N ALA A 67 -15.26 -10.71 -1.89
CA ALA A 67 -15.94 -10.52 -3.16
C ALA A 67 -15.74 -11.73 -4.09
N VAL A 68 -14.52 -12.28 -4.14
CA VAL A 68 -14.20 -13.47 -4.93
C VAL A 68 -14.82 -14.74 -4.36
N ILE A 69 -14.71 -14.98 -3.04
CA ILE A 69 -15.27 -16.19 -2.40
C ILE A 69 -16.80 -16.21 -2.52
N MET A 70 -17.45 -15.06 -2.35
CA MET A 70 -18.90 -14.95 -2.36
C MET A 70 -19.49 -14.82 -3.76
N ASP A 71 -18.65 -14.61 -4.79
CA ASP A 71 -19.06 -14.26 -6.16
C ASP A 71 -20.03 -13.06 -6.18
N LYS A 72 -19.64 -12.00 -5.46
CA LYS A 72 -20.44 -10.78 -5.26
C LYS A 72 -19.60 -9.52 -5.45
N PRO A 73 -20.21 -8.40 -5.89
CA PRO A 73 -19.55 -7.10 -5.85
C PRO A 73 -19.11 -6.73 -4.42
N ILE A 74 -17.99 -6.02 -4.28
CA ILE A 74 -17.42 -5.63 -2.97
C ILE A 74 -18.39 -4.87 -2.06
N ARG A 75 -19.33 -4.11 -2.64
CA ARG A 75 -20.35 -3.37 -1.88
C ARG A 75 -21.36 -4.30 -1.19
N GLU A 76 -21.58 -5.50 -1.72
CA GLU A 76 -22.46 -6.52 -1.11
C GLU A 76 -21.72 -7.32 -0.03
N THR A 77 -20.40 -7.20 0.08
CA THR A 77 -19.58 -7.88 1.10
C THR A 77 -19.18 -6.97 2.26
N VAL A 78 -19.66 -5.71 2.29
CA VAL A 78 -19.45 -4.74 3.37
C VAL A 78 -20.81 -4.45 4.01
N LEU A 79 -20.92 -4.55 5.34
CA LEU A 79 -22.20 -4.39 6.06
C LEU A 79 -22.84 -3.01 5.85
N PHE A 80 -22.02 -1.95 5.86
CA PHE A 80 -22.47 -0.56 5.70
C PHE A 80 -21.55 0.15 4.69
N PRO A 81 -21.74 -0.06 3.37
CA PRO A 81 -20.88 0.55 2.36
C PRO A 81 -21.10 2.07 2.30
N LEU A 82 -20.07 2.83 1.95
CA LEU A 82 -20.19 4.27 1.72
C LEU A 82 -21.16 4.52 0.55
N MET A 83 -22.26 5.20 0.86
CA MET A 83 -23.28 5.61 -0.11
C MET A 83 -23.13 7.08 -0.44
N ARG A 84 -23.60 7.48 -1.63
CA ARG A 84 -23.78 8.91 -1.94
C ARG A 84 -24.88 9.46 -1.03
N GLU A 85 -24.70 10.69 -0.56
CA GLU A 85 -25.78 11.41 0.10
C GLU A 85 -26.99 11.51 -0.84
N GLY A 86 -28.19 11.37 -0.27
CA GLY A 86 -29.43 11.60 -1.02
C GLY A 86 -29.47 13.04 -1.49
N LYS A 87 -29.89 13.26 -2.74
CA LYS A 87 -30.27 14.60 -3.18
C LYS A 87 -31.44 15.14 -2.36
#